data_AF-Q2HPY7-F1
#
_entry.id   AF-Q2HPY7-F1
#
_cell.length_a   1.000
_cell.length_b   1.000
_cell.length_c   1.000
_cell.angle_alpha   90.00
_cell.angle_beta   90.00
_cell.angle_gamma   90.00
#
_symmetry.space_group_name_H-M   'P 1'
#
loop_
_entity.id
_entity.type
_entity.pdbx_description
1 polymer ?
#
loop_
_entity_poly.entity_id
_entity_poly.type
_entity_poly.pdbx_seq_one_letter_code
_entity_poly.pdbx_strand_id
1 'polypeptide(L)'
;RSHCDYCKYVLRTKELIPIISFYIQRGCCTNCKRKIPIMYVAFECITGGIFLLTVYMIGIERELIIILSLFSLLLIISVTDYLYMLIPDCILISFAFLLTLESVFVQLVTWTDSIAGSGVIFILLYCMQKIYPEGLGGGDIKLLSLLGFIVGVKGVFIVLFLASCFSLCFFGIGIGLKRIEVRKPL
;
A
#
# COMPACT_ATOMS: atom_id res chain seq x y z
N ARG A 1 6.55 11.54 -20.44
CA ARG A 1 6.62 12.97 -20.03
C ARG A 1 5.31 13.30 -19.35
N SER A 2 5.34 14.01 -18.21
CA SER A 2 4.12 14.35 -17.45
C SER A 2 3.48 15.59 -18.04
N HIS A 3 2.16 15.57 -18.21
CA HIS A 3 1.40 16.67 -18.82
C HIS A 3 0.27 17.07 -17.89
N CYS A 4 -0.12 18.34 -17.91
CA CYS A 4 -1.35 18.75 -17.26
C CYS A 4 -2.56 18.17 -18.01
N ASP A 5 -3.47 17.51 -17.31
CA ASP A 5 -4.68 16.89 -17.90
C ASP A 5 -5.60 17.90 -18.62
N TYR A 6 -5.52 19.18 -18.24
CA TYR A 6 -6.40 20.23 -18.77
C TYR A 6 -5.79 21.01 -19.94
N CYS A 7 -4.54 21.46 -19.82
CA CYS A 7 -3.91 22.31 -20.83
C CYS A 7 -2.88 21.57 -21.69
N LYS A 8 -2.65 20.28 -21.41
CA LYS A 8 -1.62 19.43 -22.06
C LYS A 8 -0.21 19.99 -22.03
N TYR A 9 0.01 21.07 -21.26
CA TYR A 9 1.32 21.66 -21.07
C TYR A 9 2.26 20.62 -20.47
N VAL A 10 3.43 20.48 -21.12
CA VAL A 10 4.48 19.56 -20.67
C VAL A 10 5.14 20.17 -19.44
N LEU A 11 5.00 19.49 -18.30
CA LEU A 11 5.59 19.94 -17.05
C LEU A 11 7.12 19.88 -17.14
N ARG A 12 7.80 20.93 -16.69
CA ARG A 12 9.27 20.96 -16.61
C ARG A 12 9.76 20.06 -15.48
N THR A 13 11.04 19.69 -15.50
CA THR A 13 11.62 18.77 -14.51
C THR A 13 11.46 19.24 -13.07
N LYS A 14 11.47 20.56 -12.83
CA LYS A 14 11.23 21.16 -11.51
C LYS A 14 9.76 21.14 -11.07
N GLU A 15 8.83 20.93 -12.01
CA GLU A 15 7.39 20.84 -11.78
C GLU A 15 6.93 19.38 -11.59
N LEU A 16 7.83 18.42 -11.79
CA LEU A 16 7.60 16.97 -11.62
C LEU A 16 7.62 16.50 -10.17
N ILE A 17 8.03 17.35 -9.21
CA ILE A 17 8.03 17.04 -7.77
C ILE A 17 6.77 17.68 -7.17
N PRO A 18 5.66 16.94 -7.01
CA PRO A 18 4.36 17.52 -6.67
C PRO A 18 4.36 18.38 -5.40
N ILE A 19 5.10 18.04 -4.34
CA ILE A 19 5.17 18.86 -3.11
C ILE A 19 5.81 20.22 -3.38
N ILE A 20 7.00 20.22 -3.99
CA ILE A 20 7.79 21.44 -4.23
C ILE A 20 7.07 22.30 -5.27
N SER A 21 6.55 21.67 -6.32
CA SER A 21 5.81 22.37 -7.37
C SER A 21 4.48 22.90 -6.87
N PHE A 22 3.76 22.18 -6.01
CA PHE A 22 2.52 22.67 -5.40
C PHE A 22 2.77 23.89 -4.50
N TYR A 23 3.83 23.88 -3.69
CA TYR A 23 4.18 25.01 -2.84
C TYR A 23 4.58 26.24 -3.65
N ILE A 24 5.44 26.07 -4.67
CA ILE A 24 5.90 27.16 -5.54
C ILE A 24 4.75 27.69 -6.42
N GLN A 25 3.88 26.82 -6.91
CA GLN A 25 2.77 27.18 -7.80
C GLN A 25 1.47 27.51 -7.05
N ARG A 26 1.51 27.57 -5.71
CA ARG A 26 0.35 27.85 -4.82
C ARG A 26 -0.86 26.95 -5.11
N GLY A 27 -0.59 25.70 -5.46
CA GLY A 27 -1.61 24.70 -5.76
C GLY A 27 -2.37 24.88 -7.07
N CYS A 28 -1.87 25.71 -8.00
CA CYS A 28 -2.48 25.92 -9.31
C CYS A 28 -1.46 25.71 -10.43
N CYS A 29 -1.86 25.14 -11.57
CA CYS A 29 -0.97 25.00 -12.72
C CYS A 29 -0.45 26.37 -13.19
N THR A 30 0.86 26.46 -13.50
CA THR A 30 1.52 27.69 -13.98
C THR A 30 0.90 28.30 -15.22
N ASN A 31 0.37 27.49 -16.13
CA ASN A 31 -0.19 27.97 -17.40
C ASN A 31 -1.72 28.19 -17.33
N CYS A 32 -2.48 27.20 -16.84
CA CYS A 32 -3.96 27.27 -16.85
C CYS A 32 -4.59 27.71 -15.52
N LYS A 33 -3.78 27.95 -14.47
CA LYS A 33 -4.21 28.35 -13.11
C LYS A 33 -5.26 27.43 -12.45
N ARG A 34 -5.48 26.23 -13.00
CA ARG A 34 -6.41 25.26 -12.44
C ARG A 34 -5.80 24.59 -11.23
N LYS A 35 -6.62 24.34 -10.20
CA LYS A 35 -6.17 23.70 -8.95
C LYS A 35 -5.64 22.29 -9.21
N ILE A 36 -4.47 22.00 -8.67
CA ILE A 36 -3.88 20.66 -8.66
C ILE A 36 -4.58 19.84 -7.57
N PRO A 37 -4.97 18.58 -7.82
CA PRO A 37 -5.65 17.77 -6.81
C PRO A 37 -4.75 17.56 -5.58
N ILE A 38 -5.27 17.93 -4.40
CA ILE A 38 -4.55 17.84 -3.12
C ILE A 38 -4.12 16.40 -2.79
N MET A 39 -4.83 15.41 -3.34
CA MET A 39 -4.59 13.98 -3.19
C MET A 39 -3.14 13.61 -3.57
N TYR A 40 -2.61 14.15 -4.67
CA TYR A 40 -1.24 13.84 -5.10
C TYR A 40 -0.19 14.34 -4.11
N VAL A 41 -0.38 15.54 -3.58
CA VAL A 41 0.51 16.12 -2.56
C VAL A 41 0.41 15.36 -1.25
N ALA A 42 -0.81 14.96 -0.85
CA ALA A 42 -1.02 14.19 0.36
C ALA A 42 -0.29 12.84 0.30
N PHE A 43 -0.42 12.09 -0.81
CA PHE A 43 0.27 10.81 -0.96
C PHE A 43 1.79 10.95 -1.03
N GLU A 44 2.31 12.01 -1.65
CA GLU A 44 3.75 12.27 -1.65
C GLU A 44 4.27 12.63 -0.24
N CYS A 45 3.52 13.41 0.54
CA CYS A 45 3.87 13.69 1.93
C CYS A 45 3.81 12.44 2.80
N ILE A 46 2.81 11.58 2.60
CA ILE A 46 2.67 10.32 3.34
C ILE A 46 3.82 9.37 2.99
N THR A 47 4.10 9.17 1.70
CA THR A 47 5.23 8.32 1.25
C THR A 47 6.56 8.84 1.77
N GLY A 48 6.86 10.13 1.60
CA GLY A 48 8.08 10.76 2.10
C GLY A 48 8.19 10.70 3.62
N GLY A 49 7.08 10.91 4.34
CA GLY A 49 7.03 10.83 5.80
C GLY A 49 7.26 9.42 6.33
N ILE A 50 6.62 8.41 5.72
CA ILE A 50 6.84 7.00 6.07
C ILE A 50 8.30 6.63 5.82
N PHE A 51 8.86 6.99 4.65
CA PHE A 51 10.23 6.64 4.31
C PHE A 51 11.23 7.28 5.28
N LEU A 52 11.05 8.55 5.64
CA LEU A 52 11.89 9.24 6.60
C LEU A 52 11.78 8.60 7.99
N LEU A 53 10.57 8.26 8.43
CA LEU A 53 10.34 7.58 9.70
C LEU A 53 10.98 6.19 9.72
N THR A 54 10.87 5.42 8.63
CA THR A 54 11.49 4.11 8.47
C THR A 54 13.01 4.21 8.62
N VAL A 55 13.65 5.15 7.91
CA VAL A 55 15.10 5.39 8.02
C VAL A 55 15.48 5.83 9.43
N TYR A 56 14.68 6.66 10.09
CA TYR A 56 14.93 7.11 11.45
C TYR A 56 14.85 5.98 12.49
N MET A 57 13.90 5.06 12.34
CA MET A 57 13.67 3.97 13.30
C MET A 57 14.62 2.79 13.10
N ILE A 58 14.91 2.41 11.86
CA ILE A 58 15.73 1.24 11.53
C ILE A 58 17.20 1.61 11.35
N GLY A 59 17.50 2.84 10.94
CA GLY A 59 18.84 3.25 10.52
C GLY A 59 19.17 2.80 9.09
N ILE A 60 20.42 3.00 8.70
CA ILE A 60 20.95 2.61 7.37
C ILE A 60 21.45 1.16 7.45
N GLU A 61 20.52 0.24 7.66
CA GLU A 61 20.77 -1.20 7.68
C GLU A 61 20.37 -1.85 6.35
N ARG A 62 20.88 -3.06 6.08
CA ARG A 62 20.52 -3.79 4.84
C ARG A 62 19.04 -4.13 4.76
N GLU A 63 18.38 -4.32 5.91
CA GLU A 63 16.94 -4.58 6.03
C GLU A 63 16.08 -3.42 5.55
N LEU A 64 16.63 -2.19 5.54
CA LEU A 64 15.93 -0.99 5.11
C LEU A 64 15.41 -1.12 3.67
N ILE A 65 16.17 -1.77 2.78
CA ILE A 65 15.81 -1.90 1.37
C ILE A 65 14.50 -2.68 1.22
N ILE A 66 14.39 -3.82 1.89
CA ILE A 66 13.19 -4.66 1.86
C ILE A 66 12.00 -3.96 2.52
N ILE A 67 12.25 -3.23 3.61
CA ILE A 67 11.19 -2.54 4.32
C ILE A 67 10.64 -1.39 3.47
N LEU A 68 11.52 -0.62 2.80
CA LEU A 68 11.11 0.45 1.89
C LEU A 68 10.38 -0.09 0.66
N SER A 69 10.86 -1.19 0.06
CA SER A 69 10.18 -1.83 -1.07
C SER A 69 8.80 -2.35 -0.67
N LEU A 70 8.67 -2.96 0.52
CA LEU A 70 7.39 -3.39 1.09
C LEU A 70 6.43 -2.22 1.34
N PHE A 71 6.90 -1.12 1.95
CA PHE A 71 6.08 0.07 2.16
C PHE A 71 5.63 0.71 0.84
N SER A 72 6.50 0.72 -0.17
CA SER A 72 6.14 1.23 -1.49
C SER A 72 5.03 0.40 -2.14
N LEU A 73 5.09 -0.93 -2.04
CA LEU A 73 4.03 -1.82 -2.50
C LEU A 73 2.70 -1.53 -1.78
N LEU A 74 2.73 -1.48 -0.45
CA LEU A 74 1.54 -1.24 0.37
C LEU A 74 0.89 0.11 0.06
N LEU A 75 1.70 1.15 -0.16
CA LEU A 75 1.21 2.47 -0.53
C LEU A 75 0.60 2.49 -1.93
N ILE A 76 1.26 1.88 -2.92
CA ILE A 76 0.71 1.76 -4.27
C ILE A 76 -0.63 1.04 -4.22
N ILE A 77 -0.71 -0.10 -3.52
CA ILE A 77 -1.94 -0.87 -3.42
C ILE A 77 -3.03 -0.10 -2.69
N SER A 78 -2.69 0.60 -1.59
CA SER A 78 -3.65 1.41 -0.84
C SER A 78 -4.22 2.55 -1.67
N VAL A 79 -3.39 3.19 -2.51
CA VAL A 79 -3.84 4.24 -3.44
C VAL A 79 -4.75 3.66 -4.54
N THR A 80 -4.35 2.53 -5.14
CA THR A 80 -5.15 1.90 -6.20
C THR A 80 -6.46 1.33 -5.67
N ASP A 81 -6.45 0.79 -4.45
CA ASP A 81 -7.65 0.29 -3.77
C ASP A 81 -8.61 1.44 -3.46
N TYR A 82 -8.11 2.56 -2.94
CA TYR A 82 -8.95 3.74 -2.69
C TYR A 82 -9.57 4.34 -3.96
N LEU A 83 -8.84 4.36 -5.07
CA LEU A 83 -9.29 4.98 -6.31
C LEU A 83 -10.14 4.05 -7.20
N TYR A 84 -9.77 2.78 -7.27
CA TYR A 84 -10.29 1.82 -8.24
C TYR A 84 -10.84 0.53 -7.62
N MET A 85 -10.73 0.34 -6.29
CA MET A 85 -11.13 -0.87 -5.57
C MET A 85 -10.58 -2.16 -6.22
N LEU A 86 -9.35 -2.09 -6.74
CA LEU A 86 -8.72 -3.17 -7.49
C LEU A 86 -7.24 -3.26 -7.16
N ILE A 87 -6.78 -4.48 -6.91
CA ILE A 87 -5.36 -4.80 -6.69
C ILE A 87 -4.76 -5.26 -8.03
N PRO A 88 -3.89 -4.45 -8.67
CA PRO A 88 -3.35 -4.78 -9.98
C PRO A 88 -2.32 -5.92 -9.90
N ASP A 89 -2.66 -7.06 -10.50
CA ASP A 89 -1.83 -8.28 -10.50
C ASP A 89 -0.41 -8.03 -11.06
N CYS A 90 -0.26 -7.16 -12.06
CA CYS A 90 1.03 -6.84 -12.66
C CYS A 90 2.00 -6.21 -11.64
N ILE A 91 1.49 -5.34 -10.76
CA ILE A 91 2.30 -4.68 -9.73
C ILE A 91 2.66 -5.72 -8.67
N LEU A 92 1.70 -6.52 -8.24
CA LEU A 92 1.92 -7.54 -7.22
C LEU A 92 2.97 -8.57 -7.65
N ILE A 93 2.91 -9.05 -8.90
CA ILE A 93 3.91 -9.99 -9.45
C ILE A 93 5.30 -9.33 -9.54
N SER A 94 5.36 -8.07 -10.00
CA SER A 94 6.64 -7.34 -10.11
C SER A 94 7.31 -7.17 -8.75
N PHE A 95 6.52 -6.81 -7.73
CA PHE A 95 7.03 -6.69 -6.36
C PHE A 95 7.30 -8.04 -5.71
N ALA A 96 6.52 -9.09 -6.01
CA ALA A 96 6.83 -10.43 -5.54
C ALA A 96 8.20 -10.88 -6.02
N PHE A 97 8.51 -10.64 -7.30
CA PHE A 97 9.84 -10.93 -7.86
C PHE A 97 10.93 -10.10 -7.18
N LEU A 98 10.73 -8.78 -7.08
CA LEU A 98 11.69 -7.86 -6.45
C LEU A 98 11.97 -8.23 -4.99
N LEU A 99 10.93 -8.44 -4.18
CA LEU A 99 11.05 -8.80 -2.77
C LEU A 99 11.68 -10.18 -2.58
N THR A 100 11.38 -11.14 -3.47
CA THR A 100 12.04 -12.46 -3.44
C THR A 100 13.52 -12.34 -3.72
N LEU A 101 13.92 -11.51 -4.70
CA LEU A 101 15.33 -11.25 -4.98
C LEU A 101 16.02 -10.57 -3.80
N GLU A 102 15.41 -9.55 -3.21
CA GLU A 102 15.96 -8.87 -2.04
C GLU A 102 16.11 -9.83 -0.85
N SER A 103 15.15 -10.75 -0.65
CA SER A 103 15.20 -11.78 0.40
C SER A 103 16.38 -12.76 0.25
N VAL A 104 16.91 -12.93 -0.96
CA VAL A 104 18.13 -13.71 -1.19
C VAL A 104 19.37 -13.01 -0.63
N PHE A 105 19.41 -11.68 -0.71
CA PHE A 105 20.55 -10.89 -0.22
C PHE A 105 20.42 -10.53 1.25
N VAL A 106 19.20 -10.31 1.73
CA VAL A 106 18.89 -9.84 3.07
C VAL A 106 17.75 -10.69 3.62
N GLN A 107 18.10 -11.61 4.50
CA GLN A 107 17.15 -12.59 5.02
C GLN A 107 16.55 -12.08 6.33
N LEU A 108 15.32 -11.52 6.29
CA LEU A 108 14.61 -11.09 7.51
C LEU A 108 14.11 -12.29 8.33
N VAL A 109 13.72 -13.37 7.64
CA VAL A 109 13.18 -14.58 8.26
C VAL A 109 13.75 -15.80 7.55
N THR A 110 13.81 -16.94 8.23
CA THR A 110 14.24 -18.20 7.62
C THR A 110 13.35 -18.58 6.43
N TRP A 111 13.95 -19.11 5.35
CA TRP A 111 13.23 -19.56 4.16
C TRP A 111 12.06 -20.51 4.45
N THR A 112 12.25 -21.39 5.42
CA THR A 112 11.19 -22.30 5.91
C THR A 112 9.99 -21.55 6.43
N ASP A 113 10.22 -20.47 7.19
CA ASP A 113 9.17 -19.68 7.81
C ASP A 113 8.53 -18.69 6.82
N SER A 114 9.28 -18.22 5.82
CA SER A 114 8.74 -17.45 4.68
C SER A 114 7.79 -18.29 3.82
N ILE A 115 8.21 -19.50 3.43
CA ILE A 115 7.39 -20.42 2.63
C ILE A 115 6.18 -20.88 3.45
N ALA A 116 6.38 -21.22 4.72
CA ALA A 116 5.28 -21.58 5.62
C ALA A 116 4.32 -20.40 5.82
N GLY A 117 4.83 -19.17 5.98
CA GLY A 117 4.03 -17.97 6.18
C GLY A 117 3.10 -17.70 5.01
N SER A 118 3.65 -17.70 3.79
CA SER A 118 2.89 -17.56 2.55
C SER A 118 1.90 -18.71 2.33
N GLY A 119 2.33 -19.95 2.56
CA GLY A 119 1.47 -21.14 2.35
C GLY A 119 0.29 -21.19 3.33
N VAL A 120 0.56 -21.01 4.62
CA VAL A 120 -0.46 -21.08 5.68
C VAL A 120 -1.51 -19.99 5.48
N ILE A 121 -1.10 -18.75 5.24
CA ILE A 121 -2.05 -17.65 5.05
C ILE A 121 -2.85 -17.80 3.76
N PHE A 122 -2.22 -18.25 2.67
CA PHE A 122 -2.89 -18.48 1.40
C PHE A 122 -3.97 -19.55 1.54
N ILE A 123 -3.63 -20.70 2.14
CA ILE A 123 -4.58 -21.79 2.36
C ILE A 123 -5.73 -21.34 3.27
N LEU A 124 -5.41 -20.64 4.37
CA LEU A 124 -6.41 -20.17 5.32
C LEU A 124 -7.41 -19.23 4.64
N LEU A 125 -6.92 -18.20 3.94
CA LEU A 125 -7.79 -17.21 3.29
C LEU A 125 -8.53 -17.78 2.08
N TYR A 126 -7.90 -18.68 1.31
CA TYR A 126 -8.55 -19.37 0.19
C TYR A 126 -9.70 -20.25 0.68
N CYS A 127 -9.50 -20.99 1.77
CA CYS A 127 -10.57 -21.75 2.41
C CYS A 127 -11.70 -20.82 2.89
N MET A 128 -11.38 -19.69 3.50
CA MET A 128 -12.38 -18.70 3.92
C MET A 128 -13.16 -18.12 2.74
N GLN A 129 -12.50 -17.79 1.63
CA GLN A 129 -13.15 -17.31 0.41
C GLN A 129 -14.12 -18.35 -0.16
N LYS A 130 -13.76 -19.64 -0.10
CA LYS A 130 -14.64 -20.71 -0.58
C LYS A 130 -15.89 -20.87 0.29
N ILE A 131 -15.80 -20.60 1.58
CA ILE A 131 -16.94 -20.64 2.51
C ILE A 131 -17.78 -19.36 2.41
N TYR A 132 -17.11 -18.20 2.25
CA TYR A 132 -17.71 -16.87 2.19
C TYR A 132 -17.26 -16.14 0.90
N PRO A 133 -17.88 -16.44 -0.26
CA PRO A 133 -17.43 -15.92 -1.55
C PRO A 133 -17.56 -14.41 -1.69
N GLU A 134 -18.55 -13.81 -1.02
CA GLU A 134 -18.78 -12.36 -0.97
C GLU A 134 -17.91 -11.63 0.07
N GLY A 135 -17.17 -12.39 0.90
CA GLY A 135 -16.50 -11.83 2.08
C GLY A 135 -15.10 -11.27 1.81
N LEU A 136 -14.29 -11.99 1.03
CA LEU A 136 -12.87 -11.67 0.83
C LEU A 136 -12.51 -11.64 -0.66
N GLY A 137 -11.89 -10.53 -1.09
CA GLY A 137 -11.42 -10.36 -2.45
C GLY A 137 -10.23 -11.29 -2.75
N GLY A 138 -10.19 -11.84 -3.96
CA GLY A 138 -9.04 -12.65 -4.39
C GLY A 138 -7.71 -11.88 -4.40
N GLY A 139 -7.76 -10.55 -4.52
CA GLY A 139 -6.58 -9.69 -4.41
C GLY A 139 -5.98 -9.69 -3.00
N ASP A 140 -6.81 -9.67 -1.96
CA ASP A 140 -6.36 -9.66 -0.56
C ASP A 140 -5.60 -10.93 -0.22
N ILE A 141 -6.05 -12.08 -0.73
CA ILE A 141 -5.38 -13.37 -0.56
C ILE A 141 -3.97 -13.33 -1.14
N LYS A 142 -3.81 -12.78 -2.35
CA LYS A 142 -2.50 -12.69 -3.00
C LYS A 142 -1.58 -11.71 -2.26
N LEU A 143 -2.12 -10.57 -1.82
CA LEU A 143 -1.38 -9.57 -1.05
C LEU A 143 -0.90 -10.14 0.28
N LEU A 144 -1.78 -10.75 1.06
CA LEU A 144 -1.43 -11.34 2.36
C LEU A 144 -0.50 -12.53 2.23
N SER A 145 -0.60 -13.30 1.14
CA SER A 145 0.37 -14.36 0.82
C SER A 145 1.79 -13.80 0.62
N LEU A 146 1.92 -12.70 -0.13
CA LEU A 146 3.20 -12.03 -0.31
C LEU A 146 3.72 -11.42 1.00
N LEU A 147 2.84 -10.82 1.81
CA LEU A 147 3.22 -10.36 3.16
C LEU A 147 3.69 -11.51 4.04
N GLY A 148 3.01 -12.65 4.00
CA GLY A 148 3.39 -13.85 4.73
C GLY A 148 4.75 -14.41 4.32
N PHE A 149 5.15 -14.22 3.06
CA PHE A 149 6.49 -14.57 2.59
C PHE A 149 7.57 -13.70 3.26
N ILE A 150 7.32 -12.40 3.43
CA ILE A 150 8.33 -11.46 3.95
C ILE A 150 8.40 -11.45 5.47
N VAL A 151 7.25 -11.46 6.14
CA VAL A 151 7.19 -11.35 7.62
C VAL A 151 7.13 -12.72 8.31
N GLY A 152 6.97 -13.80 7.53
CA GLY A 152 6.85 -15.17 8.05
C GLY A 152 5.50 -15.48 8.71
N VAL A 153 5.36 -16.69 9.26
CA VAL A 153 4.10 -17.17 9.84
C VAL A 153 3.66 -16.30 11.03
N LYS A 154 4.56 -16.06 12.00
CA LYS A 154 4.21 -15.28 13.19
C LYS A 154 3.84 -13.84 12.82
N GLY A 155 4.60 -13.25 11.92
CA GLY A 155 4.37 -11.90 11.43
C GLY A 155 3.01 -11.72 10.77
N VAL A 156 2.64 -12.61 9.86
CA VAL A 156 1.38 -12.48 9.11
C VAL A 156 0.14 -12.59 10.01
N PHE A 157 0.18 -13.43 11.05
CA PHE A 157 -0.89 -13.50 12.04
C PHE A 157 -1.00 -12.22 12.88
N ILE A 158 0.14 -11.62 13.25
CA ILE A 158 0.15 -10.33 13.95
C ILE A 158 -0.43 -9.24 13.05
N VAL A 159 -0.05 -9.20 11.76
CA VAL A 159 -0.59 -8.25 10.79
C VAL A 159 -2.10 -8.41 10.64
N LEU A 160 -2.59 -9.65 10.47
CA LEU A 160 -4.03 -9.94 10.40
C LEU A 160 -4.77 -9.46 11.66
N PHE A 161 -4.22 -9.76 12.83
CA PHE A 161 -4.82 -9.40 14.12
C PHE A 161 -4.91 -7.88 14.27
N LEU A 162 -3.80 -7.17 14.04
CA LEU A 162 -3.75 -5.72 14.11
C LEU A 162 -4.69 -5.08 13.08
N ALA A 163 -4.68 -5.55 11.82
CA ALA A 163 -5.56 -5.05 10.77
C ALA A 163 -7.04 -5.22 11.13
N SER A 164 -7.41 -6.35 11.73
CA SER A 164 -8.77 -6.61 12.21
C SER A 164 -9.15 -5.69 13.37
N CYS A 165 -8.25 -5.49 14.35
CA CYS A 165 -8.47 -4.55 15.45
C CYS A 165 -8.65 -3.11 14.95
N PHE A 166 -7.75 -2.63 14.08
CA PHE A 166 -7.85 -1.27 13.52
C PHE A 166 -9.13 -1.09 12.70
N SER A 167 -9.49 -2.06 11.87
CA SER A 167 -10.74 -2.04 11.11
C SER A 167 -11.96 -1.99 12.03
N LEU A 168 -11.99 -2.81 13.07
CA LEU A 168 -13.11 -2.87 14.01
C LEU A 168 -13.23 -1.58 14.83
N CYS A 169 -12.12 -0.99 15.27
CA CYS A 169 -12.12 0.33 15.92
C CYS A 169 -12.62 1.42 14.98
N PHE A 170 -12.15 1.45 13.73
CA PHE A 170 -12.55 2.47 12.76
C PHE A 170 -14.04 2.38 12.40
N PHE A 171 -14.53 1.18 12.06
CA PHE A 171 -15.95 0.94 11.81
C PHE A 171 -16.80 1.16 13.05
N GLY A 172 -16.37 0.71 14.22
CA GLY A 172 -17.08 0.89 15.48
C GLY A 172 -17.27 2.36 15.85
N ILE A 173 -16.22 3.17 15.73
CA ILE A 173 -16.29 4.63 15.93
C ILE A 173 -17.20 5.27 14.86
N GLY A 174 -17.08 4.85 13.60
CA GLY A 174 -17.89 5.39 12.50
C GLY A 174 -19.38 5.11 12.63
N ILE A 175 -19.76 3.93 13.12
CA ILE A 175 -21.14 3.58 13.48
C ILE A 175 -21.59 4.38 14.71
N GLY A 176 -20.75 4.48 15.75
CA GLY A 176 -21.05 5.25 16.95
C GLY A 176 -21.29 6.74 16.68
N LEU A 177 -20.59 7.31 15.70
CA LEU A 177 -20.77 8.69 15.23
C LEU A 177 -21.91 8.85 14.21
N LYS A 178 -22.66 7.80 13.89
CA LYS A 178 -23.70 7.75 12.82
C LYS A 178 -23.22 8.28 11.47
N ARG A 179 -21.91 8.22 11.20
CA ARG A 179 -21.32 8.68 9.92
C ARG A 179 -21.18 7.57 8.88
N ILE A 180 -21.42 6.32 9.28
CA ILE A 180 -21.36 5.15 8.39
C ILE A 180 -22.69 4.41 8.50
N GLU A 181 -23.48 4.43 7.42
CA GLU A 181 -24.59 3.49 7.26
C GLU A 181 -24.02 2.16 6.78
N VAL A 182 -24.28 1.09 7.53
CA VAL A 182 -23.96 -0.28 7.11
C VAL A 182 -24.76 -0.54 5.84
N ARG A 183 -24.10 -0.50 4.67
CA ARG A 183 -24.72 -0.94 3.43
C ARG A 183 -25.04 -2.42 3.59
N LYS A 184 -26.33 -2.73 3.62
CA LYS A 184 -26.79 -4.12 3.52
C LYS A 184 -26.35 -4.66 2.15
N PRO A 185 -25.72 -5.83 2.09
CA PRO A 185 -25.50 -6.49 0.81
C PRO A 185 -26.88 -6.74 0.17
N LEU A 186 -27.00 -6.41 -1.12
CA LEU A 186 -28.18 -6.70 -1.94
C LEU A 186 -28.35 -8.20 -2.15
#